data_AF-A0A820HKY3-F1
#
_entry.id   AF-A0A820HKY3-F1
#
_cell.length_a   1.000
_cell.length_b   1.000
_cell.length_c   1.000
_cell.angle_alpha   90.00
_cell.angle_beta   90.00
_cell.angle_gamma   90.00
#
_symmetry.space_group_name_H-M   'P 1'
#
loop_
_entity.id
_entity.type
_entity.pdbx_description
1 polymer ?
#
loop_
_entity_poly.entity_id
_entity_poly.type
_entity_poly.pdbx_seq_one_letter_code
_entity_poly.pdbx_strand_id
1 'polypeptide(L)'
;MTQEEENWCISAFFVGFLFFEIPSNIVLRRFGPTIYLSISMISWGSITVGTAFVNNAVVFIFVRFLLGAAEAGFFPGMIIYISLWYRKREQTMRITISFLAVTTAGAIGGAL
;
A
#
# COMPACT_ATOMS: atom_id res chain seq x y z
N MET A 1 -19.85 15.19 0.44
CA MET A 1 -19.40 14.11 1.33
C MET A 1 -19.40 14.72 2.72
N THR A 2 -20.18 14.18 3.66
CA THR A 2 -20.20 14.67 5.05
C THR A 2 -18.91 14.27 5.76
N GLN A 3 -18.52 15.00 6.81
CA GLN A 3 -17.31 14.69 7.60
C GLN A 3 -17.30 13.24 8.11
N GLU A 4 -18.48 12.68 8.39
CA GLU A 4 -18.65 11.29 8.82
C GLU A 4 -18.30 10.29 7.71
N GLU A 5 -18.73 10.55 6.46
CA GLU A 5 -18.43 9.69 5.31
C GLU A 5 -16.93 9.65 4.99
N GLU A 6 -16.24 10.78 5.13
CA GLU A 6 -14.78 10.83 4.96
C GLU A 6 -14.05 9.98 6.00
N ASN A 7 -14.48 10.06 7.26
CA ASN A 7 -13.92 9.26 8.34
C ASN A 7 -14.14 7.76 8.10
N TRP A 8 -15.33 7.37 7.66
CA TRP A 8 -15.63 5.98 7.27
C TRP A 8 -14.72 5.49 6.13
N CYS A 9 -14.42 6.33 5.14
CA CYS A 9 -13.51 5.98 4.05
C CYS A 9 -12.08 5.74 4.55
N ILE A 10 -11.58 6.59 5.44
CA ILE A 10 -10.25 6.46 6.03
C ILE A 10 -10.17 5.19 6.88
N SER A 11 -11.16 4.96 7.74
CA SER A 11 -11.21 3.75 8.58
C SER A 11 -11.29 2.47 7.73
N ALA A 12 -12.11 2.45 6.67
CA ALA A 12 -12.21 1.29 5.78
C ALA A 12 -10.89 0.94 5.11
N PHE A 13 -10.10 1.94 4.71
CA PHE A 13 -8.75 1.73 4.18
C PHE A 13 -7.84 1.05 5.22
N PHE A 14 -7.77 1.57 6.45
CA PHE A 14 -6.95 0.99 7.52
C PHE A 14 -7.39 -0.41 7.92
N VAL A 15 -8.70 -0.67 7.95
CA VAL A 15 -9.24 -2.00 8.26
C VAL A 15 -8.84 -3.01 7.18
N GLY A 16 -8.96 -2.64 5.91
CA GLY A 16 -8.49 -3.48 4.79
C GLY A 16 -7.00 -3.73 4.86
N PHE A 17 -6.22 -2.70 5.14
CA PHE A 17 -4.78 -2.79 5.30
C PHE A 17 -4.38 -3.78 6.41
N LEU A 18 -4.89 -3.59 7.63
CA LEU A 18 -4.55 -4.42 8.79
C LEU A 18 -4.95 -5.89 8.59
N PHE A 19 -6.13 -6.13 8.02
CA PHE A 19 -6.61 -7.49 7.80
C PHE A 19 -5.76 -8.23 6.76
N PHE A 20 -5.28 -7.53 5.73
CA PHE A 20 -4.47 -8.10 4.66
C PHE A 20 -2.96 -8.06 4.91
N GLU A 21 -2.48 -7.41 5.97
CA GLU A 21 -1.06 -7.38 6.34
C GLU A 21 -0.54 -8.78 6.69
N ILE A 22 -1.28 -9.51 7.54
CA ILE A 22 -0.94 -10.86 7.99
C ILE A 22 -0.92 -11.88 6.83
N PRO A 23 -1.99 -12.01 6.02
CA PRO A 23 -1.99 -12.96 4.91
C PRO A 23 -0.99 -12.59 3.81
N SER A 24 -0.77 -11.29 3.56
CA SER A 24 0.22 -10.86 2.57
C SER A 24 1.63 -11.34 2.90
N ASN A 25 2.00 -11.31 4.18
CA ASN A 25 3.32 -11.78 4.61
C ASN A 25 3.49 -13.31 4.39
N ILE A 26 2.40 -14.08 4.53
CA ILE A 26 2.39 -15.53 4.25
C ILE A 26 2.55 -15.79 2.74
N VAL A 27 1.82 -15.05 1.91
CA VAL A 27 1.88 -15.17 0.44
C VAL A 27 3.27 -14.78 -0.07
N LEU A 28 3.86 -13.72 0.48
CA LEU A 28 5.20 -13.25 0.14
C LEU A 28 6.26 -14.33 0.38
N ARG A 29 6.14 -15.08 1.49
CA ARG A 29 7.04 -16.20 1.79
C ARG A 29 6.89 -17.37 0.80
N ARG A 30 5.73 -17.51 0.16
CA ARG A 30 5.42 -18.64 -0.74
C ARG A 30 5.69 -18.35 -2.22
N PHE A 31 5.41 -17.14 -2.70
CA PHE A 31 5.50 -16.77 -4.13
C PHE A 31 6.75 -15.98 -4.49
N GLY A 32 7.50 -15.51 -3.48
CA GLY A 32 8.68 -14.67 -3.68
C GLY A 32 8.32 -13.20 -3.86
N PRO A 33 9.24 -12.29 -3.47
CA PRO A 33 8.93 -10.87 -3.37
C PRO A 33 8.74 -10.18 -4.73
N THR A 34 9.40 -10.63 -5.79
CA THR A 34 9.31 -10.03 -7.13
C THR A 34 7.91 -10.12 -7.73
N ILE A 35 7.32 -11.33 -7.74
CA ILE A 35 5.99 -11.57 -8.31
C ILE A 35 4.93 -10.84 -7.46
N TYR A 36 5.08 -10.88 -6.15
CA TYR A 36 4.16 -10.25 -5.22
C TYR A 36 4.13 -8.72 -5.37
N LEU A 37 5.31 -8.07 -5.48
CA LEU A 37 5.42 -6.63 -5.73
C LEU A 37 4.75 -6.23 -7.05
N SER A 38 4.95 -7.00 -8.13
CA SER A 38 4.30 -6.71 -9.41
C SER A 38 2.77 -6.84 -9.34
N ILE A 39 2.25 -7.88 -8.70
CA ILE A 39 0.79 -8.07 -8.54
C ILE A 39 0.18 -6.96 -7.68
N SER A 40 0.86 -6.56 -6.60
CA SER A 40 0.42 -5.47 -5.72
C SER A 40 0.35 -4.15 -6.49
N MET A 41 1.37 -3.81 -7.29
CA MET A 41 1.36 -2.59 -8.11
C MET A 41 0.28 -2.58 -9.19
N ILE A 42 0.05 -3.71 -9.86
CA ILE A 42 -1.03 -3.83 -10.87
C ILE A 42 -2.40 -3.68 -10.21
N SER A 43 -2.61 -4.35 -9.09
CA SER A 43 -3.87 -4.29 -8.34
C SER A 43 -4.13 -2.87 -7.84
N TRP A 44 -3.13 -2.25 -7.22
CA TRP A 44 -3.20 -0.89 -6.72
C TRP A 44 -3.50 0.13 -7.83
N GLY A 45 -2.78 0.05 -8.95
CA GLY A 45 -3.03 0.93 -10.11
C GLY A 45 -4.41 0.72 -10.73
N SER A 46 -4.86 -0.53 -10.87
CA SER A 46 -6.18 -0.84 -11.43
C SER A 46 -7.32 -0.31 -10.55
N ILE A 47 -7.21 -0.46 -9.23
CA ILE A 47 -8.20 0.06 -8.26
C ILE A 47 -8.17 1.61 -8.26
N THR A 48 -6.99 2.21 -8.37
CA THR A 48 -6.82 3.68 -8.44
C THR A 48 -7.53 4.25 -9.67
N VAL A 49 -7.32 3.65 -10.85
CA VAL A 49 -8.04 4.06 -12.08
C VAL A 49 -9.54 3.84 -11.93
N GLY A 50 -9.96 2.73 -11.33
CA GLY A 50 -11.37 2.43 -11.06
C GLY A 50 -12.04 3.46 -10.13
N THR A 51 -11.29 4.06 -9.22
CA THR A 51 -11.80 5.07 -8.28
C THR A 51 -12.33 6.32 -9.00
N ALA A 52 -11.76 6.67 -10.17
CA ALA A 52 -12.22 7.81 -10.97
C ALA A 52 -13.64 7.64 -11.55
N PHE A 53 -14.12 6.40 -11.68
CA PHE A 53 -15.44 6.09 -12.26
C PHE A 53 -16.54 5.90 -11.20
N VAL A 54 -16.19 5.99 -9.92
CA VAL A 54 -17.14 5.76 -8.82
C VAL A 54 -17.90 7.05 -8.48
N ASN A 55 -19.23 6.98 -8.56
CA ASN A 55 -20.12 8.11 -8.29
C ASN A 55 -20.96 7.92 -7.00
N ASN A 56 -20.85 6.77 -6.33
CA ASN A 56 -21.66 6.42 -5.16
C ASN A 56 -20.79 6.30 -3.91
N ALA A 57 -21.22 6.92 -2.80
CA ALA A 57 -20.49 6.95 -1.53
C ALA A 57 -20.20 5.54 -0.97
N VAL A 58 -21.17 4.61 -1.06
CA VAL A 58 -21.01 3.24 -0.56
C VAL A 58 -19.95 2.48 -1.37
N VAL A 59 -19.98 2.64 -2.69
CA VAL A 59 -19.02 2.01 -3.59
C VAL A 59 -17.63 2.60 -3.38
N PHE A 60 -17.53 3.90 -3.09
CA PHE A 60 -16.27 4.56 -2.81
C PHE A 60 -15.60 4.02 -1.53
N ILE A 61 -16.37 3.81 -0.46
CA ILE A 61 -15.88 3.17 0.78
C ILE A 61 -15.36 1.75 0.49
N PHE A 62 -16.10 0.97 -0.32
CA PHE A 62 -15.67 -0.38 -0.68
C PHE A 62 -14.40 -0.41 -1.52
N VAL A 63 -14.28 0.50 -2.49
CA VAL A 63 -13.05 0.67 -3.30
C VAL A 63 -11.86 1.07 -2.43
N ARG A 64 -12.06 1.91 -1.41
CA ARG A 64 -11.01 2.24 -0.42
C ARG A 64 -10.57 1.05 0.41
N PHE A 65 -11.50 0.18 0.81
CA PHE A 65 -11.17 -1.07 1.50
C PHE A 65 -10.31 -2.00 0.62
N LEU A 66 -10.70 -2.17 -0.65
CA LEU A 66 -9.94 -2.94 -1.64
C LEU A 66 -8.54 -2.35 -1.90
N LEU A 67 -8.44 -1.03 -1.95
CA LEU A 67 -7.16 -0.34 -2.11
C LEU A 67 -6.24 -0.63 -0.92
N GLY A 68 -6.76 -0.56 0.31
CA GLY A 68 -6.02 -0.93 1.52
C GLY A 68 -5.57 -2.39 1.50
N ALA A 69 -6.43 -3.30 1.04
CA ALA A 69 -6.08 -4.72 0.88
C ALA A 69 -4.96 -4.96 -0.15
N ALA A 70 -4.95 -4.20 -1.26
CA ALA A 70 -3.92 -4.30 -2.29
C ALA A 70 -2.56 -3.70 -1.86
N GLU A 71 -2.59 -2.69 -0.99
CA GLU A 71 -1.39 -1.99 -0.49
C GLU A 71 -0.72 -2.71 0.69
N ALA A 72 -1.49 -3.51 1.46
CA ALA A 72 -1.05 -4.14 2.71
C ALA A 72 0.28 -4.91 2.65
N GLY A 73 0.59 -5.55 1.52
CA GLY A 73 1.83 -6.33 1.38
C GLY A 73 2.97 -5.62 0.66
N PHE A 74 2.76 -4.41 0.14
CA PHE A 74 3.79 -3.70 -0.63
C PHE A 74 5.01 -3.40 0.24
N PHE A 75 4.77 -2.85 1.43
CA PHE A 75 5.82 -2.46 2.37
C PHE A 75 6.68 -3.65 2.86
N PRO A 76 6.11 -4.74 3.41
CA PRO A 76 6.92 -5.92 3.78
C PRO A 76 7.59 -6.57 2.56
N GLY A 77 6.94 -6.56 1.39
CA GLY A 77 7.51 -7.04 0.14
C GLY A 77 8.75 -6.28 -0.29
N MET A 78 8.73 -4.95 -0.20
CA MET A 78 9.88 -4.09 -0.49
C MET A 78 11.04 -4.37 0.47
N ILE A 79 10.78 -4.49 1.78
CA ILE A 79 11.82 -4.75 2.78
C ILE A 79 12.51 -6.10 2.50
N ILE A 80 11.74 -7.15 2.23
CA ILE A 80 12.29 -8.48 1.94
C ILE A 80 13.07 -8.46 0.61
N TYR A 81 12.57 -7.73 -0.40
CA TYR A 81 13.28 -7.55 -1.65
C TYR A 81 14.66 -6.90 -1.47
N ILE A 82 14.73 -5.80 -0.70
CA ILE A 82 16.00 -5.13 -0.35
C ILE A 82 16.90 -6.08 0.45
N SER A 83 16.32 -6.89 1.33
CA SER A 83 17.05 -7.85 2.18
C SER A 83 17.70 -8.99 1.40
N LEU A 84 17.10 -9.39 0.27
CA LEU A 84 17.68 -10.43 -0.60
C LEU A 84 18.82 -9.88 -1.46
N TRP A 85 18.78 -8.60 -1.81
CA TRP A 85 19.75 -7.98 -2.72
C TRP A 85 20.96 -7.34 -2.01
N TYR A 86 20.84 -6.98 -0.72
CA TYR A 86 21.86 -6.21 -0.01
C TYR A 86 22.32 -6.84 1.31
N ARG A 87 23.59 -6.60 1.67
CA ARG A 87 24.16 -7.04 2.95
C ARG A 87 23.59 -6.22 4.12
N LYS A 88 23.48 -6.85 5.30
CA LYS A 88 22.95 -6.27 6.55
C LYS A 88 23.46 -4.87 6.89
N ARG A 89 24.74 -4.59 6.59
CA ARG A 89 25.36 -3.28 6.86
C ARG A 89 24.89 -2.16 5.92
N GLU A 90 24.42 -2.50 4.73
CA GLU A 90 23.93 -1.54 3.72
C GLU A 90 22.40 -1.44 3.69
N GLN A 91 21.69 -2.46 4.22
CA GLN A 91 20.23 -2.50 4.26
C GLN A 91 19.63 -1.29 4.99
N THR A 92 20.17 -0.94 6.16
CA THR A 92 19.66 0.19 6.96
C THR A 92 19.69 1.50 6.18
N MET A 93 20.81 1.80 5.51
CA MET A 93 20.94 3.02 4.71
C MET A 93 19.93 3.06 3.57
N ARG A 94 19.69 1.94 2.89
CA ARG A 94 18.73 1.87 1.77
C ARG A 94 17.29 2.03 2.25
N ILE A 95 16.92 1.40 3.35
CA ILE A 95 15.61 1.56 3.97
C ILE A 95 15.40 3.01 4.40
N THR A 96 16.38 3.65 5.04
CA THR A 96 16.30 5.06 5.43
C THR A 96 16.11 5.98 4.23
N ILE A 97 16.81 5.73 3.10
CA ILE A 97 16.60 6.50 1.86
C ILE A 97 15.17 6.32 1.34
N SER A 98 14.62 5.10 1.35
CA SER A 98 13.21 4.86 0.97
C SER A 98 12.23 5.62 1.86
N PHE A 99 12.45 5.64 3.18
CA PHE A 99 11.62 6.42 4.11
C PHE A 99 11.75 7.92 3.89
N LEU A 100 12.96 8.43 3.64
CA LEU A 100 13.16 9.83 3.28
C LEU A 100 12.40 10.18 2.01
N ALA A 101 12.43 9.31 0.99
CA ALA A 101 11.67 9.51 -0.23
C ALA A 101 10.15 9.57 0.03
N VAL A 102 9.61 8.71 0.90
CA VAL A 102 8.18 8.75 1.29
C VAL A 102 7.85 10.07 2.00
N THR A 103 8.68 10.50 2.95
CA THR A 103 8.49 11.76 3.67
C THR A 103 8.57 12.97 2.73
N THR A 104 9.54 12.99 1.81
CA THR A 104 9.67 14.07 0.82
C THR A 104 8.51 14.07 -0.16
N ALA A 105 8.07 12.90 -0.64
CA ALA A 105 6.91 12.78 -1.50
C ALA A 105 5.63 13.26 -0.79
N GLY A 106 5.46 12.92 0.50
CA GLY A 106 4.36 13.42 1.32
C GLY A 106 4.40 14.93 1.54
N ALA A 107 5.59 15.50 1.78
CA ALA A 107 5.77 16.95 1.94
C ALA A 107 5.43 17.72 0.65
N ILE A 108 5.81 17.17 -0.52
CA ILE A 108 5.49 17.78 -1.82
C ILE A 108 4.02 17.56 -2.17
N GLY A 109 3.49 16.35 -1.94
CA GLY A 109 2.11 15.99 -2.28
C GLY A 109 1.05 16.65 -1.40
N GLY A 110 1.36 16.88 -0.11
CA GLY A 110 0.48 17.62 0.81
C GLY A 110 0.62 19.14 0.71
N ALA A 111 1.62 19.64 -0.03
CA ALA A 111 1.76 21.06 -0.36
C ALA A 111 0.96 21.48 -1.60
N LEU A 112 0.29 20.53 -2.28
CA LEU A 112 -0.60 20.74 -3.42
C LEU A 112 -2.07 20.63 -2.99
#